data_AF-A0A511ZCA1-F1
#
_entry.id   AF-A0A511ZCA1-F1
#
_cell.length_a   1.000
_cell.length_b   1.000
_cell.length_c   1.000
_cell.angle_alpha   90.00
_cell.angle_beta   90.00
_cell.angle_gamma   90.00
#
_symmetry.space_group_name_H-M   'P 1'
#
loop_
_entity.id
_entity.type
_entity.pdbx_description
1 polymer ?
#
loop_
_entity_poly.entity_id
_entity_poly.type
_entity_poly.pdbx_seq_one_letter_code
_entity_poly.pdbx_strand_id
1 'polypeptide(L)'
;MNEQKRIKKPFYKKWWVWLVAIILVIAIATGGDEDENQATHAKKAEEQVSVNAGDDIEELEEEKVEKEEEQREEEGEGEISEDKEDDNVPKEFKSALSKAETYAKTMSMSKASIHEQLTSEYGEKFTAEAAQYAMDNFEYDWNNNALKKADTYSKTMHMSKQGIFDQLTSEFGERFTEEEAQFAIDNLVTDYKENALEKAKTYQDTMSMSPEAIRDQLTSPYGEKFTQEEADYAVDNLDK
;
A
#
# COMPACT_ATOMS: atom_id res chain seq x y z
N MET A 1 -40.31 28.54 27.39
CA MET A 1 -38.99 27.87 27.46
C MET A 1 -38.95 26.86 26.34
N ASN A 2 -38.23 27.13 25.25
CA ASN A 2 -38.07 26.21 24.13
C ASN A 2 -36.64 25.68 24.15
N GLU A 3 -36.45 24.44 24.58
CA GLU A 3 -35.17 23.74 24.45
C GLU A 3 -35.04 23.17 23.04
N GLN A 4 -34.14 23.76 22.25
CA GLN A 4 -33.71 23.15 21.00
C GLN A 4 -32.75 21.98 21.31
N LYS A 5 -33.23 20.76 21.09
CA LYS A 5 -32.46 19.52 21.20
C LYS A 5 -31.43 19.49 20.06
N ARG A 6 -30.16 19.79 20.36
CA ARG A 6 -29.05 19.65 19.39
C ARG A 6 -28.79 18.18 19.12
N ILE A 7 -29.24 17.67 17.97
CA ILE A 7 -28.84 16.36 17.47
C ILE A 7 -27.38 16.50 17.01
N LYS A 8 -26.44 15.91 17.76
CA LYS A 8 -25.03 15.86 17.35
C LYS A 8 -24.91 14.94 16.14
N LYS A 9 -24.26 15.43 15.07
CA LYS A 9 -24.00 14.63 13.86
C LYS A 9 -23.23 13.36 14.27
N PRO A 10 -23.62 12.17 13.76
CA PRO A 10 -22.91 10.95 14.08
C PRO A 10 -21.47 11.00 13.56
N PHE A 11 -20.51 10.68 14.41
CA PHE A 11 -19.08 10.76 14.12
C PHE A 11 -18.63 9.72 13.09
N TYR A 12 -19.34 8.58 12.99
CA TYR A 12 -19.09 7.49 12.03
C TYR A 12 -19.34 7.86 10.55
N LYS A 13 -19.87 9.06 10.28
CA LYS A 13 -20.00 9.58 8.91
C LYS A 13 -18.72 10.23 8.37
N LYS A 14 -17.67 10.31 9.19
CA LYS A 14 -16.37 10.83 8.74
C LYS A 14 -15.50 9.66 8.28
N TRP A 15 -14.99 9.75 7.06
CA TRP A 15 -14.25 8.69 6.37
C TRP A 15 -13.07 8.11 7.16
N TRP A 16 -12.34 8.94 7.92
CA TRP A 16 -11.25 8.49 8.79
C TRP A 16 -11.68 7.48 9.88
N VAL A 17 -12.96 7.44 10.27
CA VAL A 17 -13.46 6.45 11.24
C VAL A 17 -13.47 5.04 10.64
N TRP A 18 -13.68 4.90 9.33
CA TRP A 18 -13.62 3.61 8.63
C TRP A 18 -12.17 3.17 8.39
N LEU A 19 -11.26 4.11 8.11
CA LEU A 19 -9.83 3.84 7.98
C LEU A 19 -9.22 3.33 9.30
N VAL A 20 -9.60 3.94 10.44
CA VAL A 20 -9.21 3.45 11.78
C VAL A 20 -9.82 2.07 12.09
N ALA A 21 -11.05 1.81 11.67
CA ALA A 21 -11.69 0.51 11.88
C ALA A 21 -10.98 -0.61 11.11
N ILE A 22 -10.54 -0.36 9.87
CA ILE A 22 -9.78 -1.33 9.06
C ILE A 22 -8.42 -1.66 9.71
N ILE A 23 -7.70 -0.64 10.19
CA ILE A 23 -6.42 -0.84 10.90
C ILE A 23 -6.61 -1.65 12.19
N LEU A 24 -7.69 -1.41 12.94
CA LEU A 24 -8.03 -2.16 14.16
C LEU A 24 -8.37 -3.63 13.89
N VAL A 25 -9.04 -3.94 12.78
CA VAL A 25 -9.36 -5.32 12.39
C VAL A 25 -8.11 -6.09 11.94
N ILE A 26 -7.20 -5.44 11.21
CA ILE A 26 -5.91 -6.04 10.82
C ILE A 26 -5.06 -6.34 12.07
N ALA A 27 -5.02 -5.43 13.05
CA ALA A 27 -4.28 -5.63 14.29
C ALA A 27 -4.78 -6.82 15.14
N ILE A 28 -6.09 -7.12 15.10
CA ILE A 28 -6.68 -8.27 15.82
C ILE A 28 -6.44 -9.58 15.06
N ALA A 29 -6.34 -9.54 13.73
CA ALA A 29 -6.09 -10.73 12.91
C ALA A 29 -4.61 -11.19 12.90
N THR A 30 -3.66 -10.33 13.28
CA THR A 30 -2.22 -10.63 13.24
C THR A 30 -1.52 -10.69 14.60
N GLY A 31 -2.24 -10.56 15.72
CA GLY A 31 -1.63 -10.54 17.06
C GLY A 31 -2.55 -11.04 18.16
N GLY A 32 -2.43 -12.33 18.50
CA GLY A 32 -3.09 -12.89 19.68
C GLY A 32 -3.16 -14.42 19.70
N ASP A 33 -2.01 -15.11 19.64
CA ASP A 33 -1.91 -16.46 20.19
C ASP A 33 -1.43 -16.34 21.64
N GLU A 34 -2.36 -16.47 22.58
CA GLU A 34 -2.08 -16.79 23.98
C GLU A 34 -2.62 -18.20 24.26
N ASP A 35 -1.70 -19.08 24.65
CA ASP A 35 -1.90 -20.47 25.06
C ASP A 35 -3.05 -20.65 26.07
N GLU A 36 -3.99 -21.56 25.78
CA GLU A 36 -4.68 -22.33 26.82
C GLU A 36 -4.81 -23.81 26.45
N ASN A 37 -4.26 -24.64 27.34
CA ASN A 37 -4.18 -26.09 27.28
C ASN A 37 -5.33 -26.70 28.11
N GLN A 38 -6.15 -27.59 27.53
CA GLN A 38 -6.85 -28.64 28.30
C GLN A 38 -7.40 -29.82 27.47
N ALA A 39 -6.78 -30.98 27.70
CA ALA A 39 -7.36 -32.29 28.05
C ALA A 39 -8.23 -33.15 27.07
N THR A 40 -7.59 -34.27 26.67
CA THR A 40 -8.01 -35.70 26.78
C THR A 40 -8.91 -36.44 25.76
N HIS A 41 -8.29 -37.53 25.25
CA HIS A 41 -8.79 -38.90 24.96
C HIS A 41 -9.67 -39.19 23.73
N ALA A 42 -9.13 -39.95 22.75
CA ALA A 42 -9.46 -41.39 22.53
C ALA A 42 -8.82 -42.02 21.26
N LYS A 43 -7.88 -42.94 21.48
CA LYS A 43 -7.77 -44.33 20.94
C LYS A 43 -7.88 -44.65 19.41
N LYS A 44 -6.69 -45.00 18.86
CA LYS A 44 -6.30 -46.23 18.09
C LYS A 44 -6.99 -46.57 16.75
N ALA A 45 -6.17 -46.62 15.68
CA ALA A 45 -5.92 -47.82 14.87
C ALA A 45 -4.67 -47.62 13.98
N GLU A 46 -3.71 -48.54 14.10
CA GLU A 46 -2.58 -48.71 13.20
C GLU A 46 -3.03 -49.46 11.94
N GLU A 47 -2.49 -49.10 10.78
CA GLU A 47 -2.16 -50.07 9.73
C GLU A 47 -0.96 -49.55 8.92
N GLN A 48 0.08 -50.40 8.82
CA GLN A 48 1.35 -50.17 8.11
C GLN A 48 1.33 -50.89 6.76
N VAL A 49 1.94 -50.31 5.71
CA VAL A 49 2.78 -50.98 4.67
C VAL A 49 3.61 -49.89 3.93
N SER A 50 4.93 -49.78 4.14
CA SER A 50 6.06 -50.08 3.21
C SER A 50 5.97 -49.40 1.81
N VAL A 51 6.95 -48.65 1.28
CA VAL A 51 8.35 -49.02 0.91
C VAL A 51 9.23 -47.78 0.62
N ASN A 52 10.54 -47.93 0.82
CA ASN A 52 11.67 -47.03 0.51
C ASN A 52 11.85 -46.72 -0.99
N ALA A 53 12.39 -45.53 -1.32
CA ALA A 53 13.64 -45.30 -2.08
C ALA A 53 13.71 -43.86 -2.66
N GLY A 54 14.86 -43.18 -2.49
CA GLY A 54 15.24 -42.06 -3.36
C GLY A 54 15.96 -40.87 -2.68
N ASP A 55 17.11 -41.12 -2.06
CA ASP A 55 18.23 -40.15 -2.09
C ASP A 55 18.65 -39.95 -3.57
N ASP A 56 19.19 -38.77 -3.90
CA ASP A 56 19.82 -38.35 -5.19
C ASP A 56 19.14 -37.17 -5.93
N ILE A 57 18.67 -36.12 -5.23
CA ILE A 57 18.37 -34.80 -5.86
C ILE A 57 18.70 -33.63 -4.90
N GLU A 58 19.90 -33.56 -4.34
CA GLU A 58 20.35 -32.36 -3.57
C GLU A 58 21.71 -31.80 -4.05
N GLU A 59 22.40 -32.46 -4.99
CA GLU A 59 23.76 -32.06 -5.40
C GLU A 59 23.82 -31.33 -6.77
N LEU A 60 22.68 -30.89 -7.31
CA LEU A 60 22.61 -30.24 -8.64
C LEU A 60 21.98 -28.84 -8.66
N GLU A 61 21.60 -28.28 -7.51
CA GLU A 61 20.99 -26.94 -7.43
C GLU A 61 21.92 -25.85 -6.87
N GLU A 62 23.00 -26.20 -6.16
CA GLU A 62 23.93 -25.19 -5.61
C GLU A 62 24.88 -24.59 -6.67
N GLU A 63 25.17 -25.29 -7.77
CA GLU A 63 26.15 -24.83 -8.78
C GLU A 63 25.55 -23.85 -9.83
N LYS A 64 24.23 -23.60 -9.78
CA LYS A 64 23.52 -22.74 -10.75
C LYS A 64 23.21 -21.33 -10.23
N VAL A 65 23.29 -21.11 -8.91
CA VAL A 65 22.96 -19.82 -8.28
C VAL A 65 24.16 -18.87 -8.27
N GLU A 66 25.40 -19.39 -8.25
CA GLU A 66 26.62 -18.58 -8.13
C GLU A 66 27.07 -17.90 -9.46
N LYS A 67 26.41 -18.20 -10.59
CA LYS A 67 26.84 -17.72 -11.92
C LYS A 67 25.92 -16.68 -12.58
N GLU A 68 24.79 -16.35 -11.96
CA GLU A 68 23.85 -15.32 -12.46
C GLU A 68 23.90 -13.99 -11.68
N GLU A 69 24.58 -13.94 -10.51
CA GLU A 69 24.79 -12.68 -9.77
C GLU A 69 25.92 -11.80 -10.33
N GLU A 70 26.90 -12.37 -11.05
CA GLU A 70 28.08 -11.63 -11.51
C GLU A 70 27.89 -10.91 -12.88
N GLN A 71 26.68 -10.93 -13.46
CA GLN A 71 26.41 -10.39 -14.81
C GLN A 71 25.27 -9.35 -14.89
N ARG A 72 24.84 -8.75 -13.76
CA ARG A 72 23.82 -7.69 -13.75
C ARG A 72 24.28 -6.33 -13.22
N GLU A 73 25.57 -6.16 -12.97
CA GLU A 73 26.15 -4.89 -12.50
C GLU A 73 26.60 -3.94 -13.63
N GLU A 74 26.60 -4.37 -14.89
CA GLU A 74 26.92 -3.51 -16.04
C GLU A 74 25.66 -3.23 -16.88
N GLU A 75 24.82 -2.27 -16.48
CA GLU A 75 24.07 -1.37 -17.38
C GLU A 75 23.18 -0.45 -16.54
N GLY A 76 23.75 0.70 -16.17
CA GLY A 76 23.04 1.74 -15.44
C GLY A 76 23.87 3.00 -15.20
N GLU A 77 24.81 3.32 -16.10
CA GLU A 77 25.49 4.62 -16.11
C GLU A 77 24.51 5.68 -16.66
N GLY A 78 23.69 6.22 -15.75
CA GLY A 78 23.15 7.56 -15.88
C GLY A 78 24.11 8.51 -15.17
N GLU A 79 24.71 9.44 -15.91
CA GLU A 79 25.62 10.48 -15.41
C GLU A 79 25.06 11.17 -14.16
N ILE A 80 25.67 10.86 -13.00
CA ILE A 80 25.56 11.68 -11.80
C ILE A 80 26.73 12.66 -11.87
N SER A 81 26.40 13.95 -11.93
CA SER A 81 27.37 15.03 -11.82
C SER A 81 28.15 14.89 -10.51
N GLU A 82 29.40 14.46 -10.61
CA GLU A 82 30.39 14.61 -9.55
C GLU A 82 30.55 16.10 -9.25
N ASP A 83 30.10 16.54 -8.06
CA ASP A 83 30.60 17.77 -7.48
C ASP A 83 31.23 17.53 -6.11
N LYS A 84 32.39 18.16 -5.94
CA LYS A 84 33.44 17.79 -4.98
C LYS A 84 33.17 18.38 -3.59
N GLU A 85 32.15 17.88 -2.89
CA GLU A 85 31.84 18.27 -1.50
C GLU A 85 31.86 17.09 -0.48
N ASP A 86 32.24 15.88 -0.90
CA ASP A 86 31.93 14.65 -0.16
C ASP A 86 32.76 14.39 1.13
N ASP A 87 33.92 15.03 1.30
CA ASP A 87 34.81 14.72 2.43
C ASP A 87 34.40 15.36 3.77
N ASN A 88 33.50 16.35 3.78
CA ASN A 88 33.12 17.08 5.00
C ASN A 88 31.65 16.88 5.43
N VAL A 89 30.91 16.00 4.75
CA VAL A 89 29.53 15.69 5.08
C VAL A 89 29.46 14.68 6.23
N PRO A 90 28.72 14.95 7.33
CA PRO A 90 28.57 14.02 8.43
C PRO A 90 28.02 12.66 7.97
N LYS A 91 28.51 11.56 8.56
CA LYS A 91 28.05 10.20 8.20
C LYS A 91 26.54 10.01 8.32
N GLU A 92 25.91 10.64 9.32
CA GLU A 92 24.46 10.58 9.52
C GLU A 92 23.69 11.15 8.32
N PHE A 93 24.21 12.20 7.67
CA PHE A 93 23.59 12.84 6.52
C PHE A 93 23.65 11.93 5.29
N LYS A 94 24.77 11.24 5.10
CA LYS A 94 24.92 10.21 4.05
C LYS A 94 23.99 9.03 4.29
N SER A 95 23.82 8.60 5.54
CA SER A 95 22.85 7.55 5.91
C SER A 95 21.41 7.96 5.62
N ALA A 96 21.03 9.20 5.96
CA ALA A 96 19.70 9.74 5.67
C ALA A 96 19.43 9.80 4.15
N LEU A 97 20.43 10.24 3.36
CA LEU A 97 20.37 10.26 1.90
C LEU A 97 20.13 8.86 1.33
N SER A 98 20.94 7.87 1.72
CA SER A 98 20.79 6.48 1.26
C SER A 98 19.42 5.88 1.62
N LYS A 99 18.89 6.21 2.81
CA LYS A 99 17.53 5.80 3.22
C LYS A 99 16.46 6.46 2.38
N ALA A 100 16.59 7.76 2.09
CA ALA A 100 15.65 8.50 1.26
C ALA A 100 15.55 7.89 -0.15
N GLU A 101 16.70 7.60 -0.77
CA GLU A 101 16.77 6.93 -2.07
C GLU A 101 16.13 5.54 -2.04
N THR A 102 16.36 4.77 -0.98
CA THR A 102 15.76 3.45 -0.79
C THR A 102 14.24 3.55 -0.74
N TYR A 103 13.69 4.48 0.05
CA TYR A 103 12.26 4.69 0.16
C TYR A 103 11.63 5.18 -1.15
N ALA A 104 12.30 6.09 -1.86
CA ALA A 104 11.86 6.55 -3.16
C ALA A 104 11.81 5.40 -4.18
N LYS A 105 12.86 4.58 -4.25
CA LYS A 105 13.02 3.50 -5.23
C LYS A 105 12.14 2.28 -4.97
N THR A 106 12.13 1.79 -3.74
CA THR A 106 11.52 0.51 -3.40
C THR A 106 10.07 0.65 -2.95
N MET A 107 9.73 1.75 -2.28
CA MET A 107 8.40 1.98 -1.73
C MET A 107 7.59 3.02 -2.52
N SER A 108 8.19 3.66 -3.52
CA SER A 108 7.53 4.71 -4.34
C SER A 108 6.89 5.80 -3.49
N MET A 109 7.53 6.17 -2.37
CA MET A 109 7.01 7.18 -1.46
C MET A 109 7.13 8.58 -2.05
N SER A 110 6.28 9.50 -1.59
CA SER A 110 6.37 10.93 -1.92
C SER A 110 7.52 11.61 -1.18
N LYS A 111 7.94 12.78 -1.67
CA LYS A 111 8.96 13.61 -1.01
C LYS A 111 8.58 13.93 0.44
N ALA A 112 7.33 14.30 0.69
CA ALA A 112 6.86 14.65 2.02
C ALA A 112 6.82 13.45 2.97
N SER A 113 6.37 12.30 2.49
CA SER A 113 6.30 11.06 3.29
C SER A 113 7.68 10.51 3.63
N ILE A 114 8.66 10.64 2.72
CA ILE A 114 10.04 10.24 3.01
C ILE A 114 10.64 11.12 4.10
N HIS A 115 10.48 12.45 4.00
CA HIS A 115 10.97 13.36 5.03
C HIS A 115 10.40 13.00 6.42
N GLU A 116 9.08 12.81 6.50
CA GLU A 116 8.41 12.41 7.75
C GLU A 116 8.98 11.08 8.29
N GLN A 117 9.15 10.08 7.40
CA GLN A 117 9.67 8.77 7.78
C GLN A 117 11.11 8.84 8.32
N LEU A 118 11.95 9.71 7.74
CA LEU A 118 13.31 9.93 8.21
C LEU A 118 13.34 10.55 9.61
N THR A 119 12.45 11.51 9.89
CA THR A 119 12.43 12.24 11.17
C THR A 119 11.58 11.61 12.27
N SER A 120 10.68 10.67 11.91
CA SER A 120 9.70 10.10 12.83
C SER A 120 10.33 9.41 14.04
N GLU A 121 9.75 9.63 15.22
CA GLU A 121 10.10 8.91 16.46
C GLU A 121 9.84 7.39 16.38
N TYR A 122 9.07 6.94 15.40
CA TYR A 122 8.81 5.52 15.13
C TYR A 122 9.52 5.01 13.87
N GLY A 123 10.16 5.91 13.11
CA GLY A 123 10.89 5.62 11.89
C GLY A 123 12.41 5.56 12.13
N GLU A 124 13.15 6.30 11.31
CA GLU A 124 14.62 6.29 11.33
C GLU A 124 15.25 7.22 12.38
N LYS A 125 14.48 8.20 12.90
CA LYS A 125 14.91 9.15 13.93
C LYS A 125 16.14 9.98 13.57
N PHE A 126 16.35 10.25 12.29
CA PHE A 126 17.36 11.20 11.86
C PHE A 126 17.01 12.60 12.38
N THR A 127 18.04 13.42 12.58
CA THR A 127 17.85 14.85 12.84
C THR A 127 17.13 15.53 11.67
N ALA A 128 16.43 16.62 11.95
CA ALA A 128 15.73 17.39 10.91
C ALA A 128 16.72 17.91 9.85
N GLU A 129 17.93 18.27 10.28
CA GLU A 129 19.00 18.75 9.40
C GLU A 129 19.52 17.63 8.47
N ALA A 130 19.68 16.40 8.96
CA ALA A 130 20.11 15.27 8.14
C ALA A 130 19.02 14.86 7.14
N ALA A 131 17.74 14.85 7.56
CA ALA A 131 16.63 14.56 6.67
C ALA A 131 16.47 15.64 5.59
N GLN A 132 16.57 16.93 5.96
CA GLN A 132 16.53 18.03 5.00
C GLN A 132 17.70 17.93 4.01
N TYR A 133 18.92 17.66 4.49
CA TYR A 133 20.05 17.42 3.62
C TYR A 133 19.77 16.28 2.65
N ALA A 134 19.24 15.14 3.11
CA ALA A 134 18.85 14.05 2.23
C ALA A 134 17.90 14.55 1.13
N MET A 135 16.78 15.20 1.49
CA MET A 135 15.77 15.62 0.51
C MET A 135 16.22 16.72 -0.46
N ASP A 136 17.31 17.42 -0.18
CA ASP A 136 17.90 18.45 -1.03
C ASP A 136 19.05 17.92 -1.91
N ASN A 137 19.60 16.74 -1.62
CA ASN A 137 20.80 16.20 -2.27
C ASN A 137 20.54 14.95 -3.13
N PHE A 138 19.29 14.64 -3.47
CA PHE A 138 18.99 13.74 -4.59
C PHE A 138 17.78 14.21 -5.39
N GLU A 139 17.90 14.10 -6.71
CA GLU A 139 16.80 14.29 -7.64
C GLU A 139 16.12 12.95 -7.91
N TYR A 140 14.78 12.96 -7.97
CA TYR A 140 14.01 11.75 -8.20
C TYR A 140 12.76 12.05 -9.02
N ASP A 141 12.29 11.07 -9.79
CA ASP A 141 11.04 11.19 -10.54
C ASP A 141 9.83 10.92 -9.63
N TRP A 142 9.38 11.97 -8.95
CA TRP A 142 8.24 11.90 -8.03
C TRP A 142 6.91 11.65 -8.74
N ASN A 143 6.78 12.12 -9.98
CA ASN A 143 5.63 11.86 -10.84
C ASN A 143 5.47 10.36 -11.10
N ASN A 144 6.57 9.66 -11.39
CA ASN A 144 6.55 8.21 -11.56
C ASN A 144 6.24 7.47 -10.25
N ASN A 145 6.69 7.96 -9.10
CA ASN A 145 6.30 7.39 -7.80
C ASN A 145 4.79 7.52 -7.55
N ALA A 146 4.21 8.69 -7.84
CA ALA A 146 2.77 8.89 -7.75
C ALA A 146 2.01 7.94 -8.70
N LEU A 147 2.51 7.75 -9.94
CA LEU A 147 1.93 6.82 -10.91
C LEU A 147 1.97 5.36 -10.42
N LYS A 148 3.10 4.89 -9.87
CA LYS A 148 3.21 3.53 -9.31
C LYS A 148 2.26 3.31 -8.13
N LYS A 149 2.09 4.32 -7.28
CA LYS A 149 1.10 4.28 -6.18
C LYS A 149 -0.32 4.26 -6.71
N ALA A 150 -0.64 5.08 -7.71
CA ALA A 150 -1.94 5.09 -8.37
C ALA A 150 -2.27 3.72 -8.99
N ASP A 151 -1.31 3.10 -9.66
CA ASP A 151 -1.43 1.74 -10.22
C ASP A 151 -1.70 0.70 -9.13
N THR A 152 -0.97 0.78 -8.01
CA THR A 152 -1.18 -0.10 -6.85
C THR A 152 -2.59 0.05 -6.28
N TYR A 153 -3.06 1.29 -6.08
CA TYR A 153 -4.41 1.56 -5.56
C TYR A 153 -5.51 1.08 -6.51
N SER A 154 -5.31 1.23 -7.83
CA SER A 154 -6.23 0.68 -8.82
C SER A 154 -6.28 -0.85 -8.74
N LYS A 155 -5.13 -1.52 -8.77
CA LYS A 155 -5.05 -2.99 -8.91
C LYS A 155 -5.43 -3.75 -7.65
N THR A 156 -5.04 -3.22 -6.49
CA THR A 156 -5.16 -3.95 -5.21
C THR A 156 -6.35 -3.50 -4.37
N MET A 157 -6.76 -2.24 -4.52
CA MET A 157 -7.86 -1.66 -3.75
C MET A 157 -9.06 -1.29 -4.62
N HIS A 158 -8.96 -1.47 -5.95
CA HIS A 158 -10.05 -1.21 -6.89
C HIS A 158 -10.69 0.16 -6.68
N MET A 159 -9.86 1.17 -6.51
CA MET A 159 -10.32 2.53 -6.23
C MET A 159 -10.78 3.24 -7.51
N SER A 160 -11.69 4.20 -7.35
CA SER A 160 -12.10 5.10 -8.44
C SER A 160 -11.00 6.10 -8.80
N LYS A 161 -11.12 6.74 -9.96
CA LYS A 161 -10.22 7.83 -10.39
C LYS A 161 -10.07 8.91 -9.31
N GLN A 162 -11.19 9.40 -8.77
CA GLN A 162 -11.18 10.44 -7.74
C GLN A 162 -10.66 9.91 -6.41
N GLY A 163 -11.02 8.67 -6.03
CA GLY A 163 -10.53 8.04 -4.82
C GLY A 163 -9.00 7.92 -4.81
N ILE A 164 -8.40 7.52 -5.93
CA ILE A 164 -6.95 7.46 -6.08
C ILE A 164 -6.33 8.84 -5.92
N PHE A 165 -6.87 9.87 -6.60
CA PHE A 165 -6.37 11.25 -6.46
C PHE A 165 -6.38 11.73 -5.01
N ASP A 166 -7.50 11.52 -4.32
CA ASP A 166 -7.66 11.94 -2.91
C ASP A 166 -6.68 11.20 -2.00
N GLN A 167 -6.44 9.92 -2.26
CA GLN A 167 -5.51 9.10 -1.48
C GLN A 167 -4.05 9.53 -1.69
N LEU A 168 -3.68 9.86 -2.94
CA LEU A 168 -2.34 10.36 -3.26
C LEU A 168 -2.06 11.70 -2.57
N THR A 169 -3.05 12.59 -2.49
CA THR A 169 -2.90 13.95 -1.95
C THR A 169 -3.20 14.07 -0.45
N SER A 170 -3.87 13.08 0.14
CA SER A 170 -4.29 13.11 1.55
C SER A 170 -3.11 13.32 2.50
N GLU A 171 -3.29 14.20 3.49
CA GLU A 171 -2.34 14.44 4.58
C GLU A 171 -2.03 13.16 5.38
N PHE A 172 -2.96 12.21 5.42
CA PHE A 172 -2.84 10.91 6.08
C PHE A 172 -2.60 9.76 5.09
N GLY A 173 -2.51 10.07 3.80
CA GLY A 173 -2.24 9.12 2.72
C GLY A 173 -0.80 9.25 2.24
N GLU A 174 -0.63 9.41 0.94
CA GLU A 174 0.72 9.43 0.34
C GLU A 174 1.37 10.81 0.33
N ARG A 175 0.61 11.91 0.50
CA ARG A 175 1.11 13.29 0.57
C ARG A 175 1.91 13.74 -0.67
N PHE A 176 1.58 13.22 -1.84
CA PHE A 176 2.02 13.81 -3.10
C PHE A 176 1.43 15.20 -3.28
N THR A 177 2.11 16.04 -4.07
CA THR A 177 1.54 17.30 -4.52
C THR A 177 0.33 17.06 -5.44
N GLU A 178 -0.54 18.06 -5.58
CA GLU A 178 -1.69 17.96 -6.49
C GLU A 178 -1.22 17.74 -7.93
N GLU A 179 -0.11 18.36 -8.34
CA GLU A 179 0.46 18.22 -9.67
C GLU A 179 0.98 16.80 -9.95
N GLU A 180 1.69 16.18 -8.99
CA GLU A 180 2.16 14.80 -9.10
C GLU A 180 1.00 13.80 -9.11
N ALA A 181 -0.01 14.02 -8.26
CA ALA A 181 -1.21 13.20 -8.24
C ALA A 181 -1.99 13.33 -9.56
N GLN A 182 -2.11 14.55 -10.09
CA GLN A 182 -2.77 14.80 -11.37
C GLN A 182 -2.01 14.13 -12.52
N PHE A 183 -0.67 14.23 -12.54
CA PHE A 183 0.16 13.50 -13.48
C PHE A 183 -0.11 11.99 -13.40
N ALA A 184 -0.13 11.41 -12.20
CA ALA A 184 -0.42 10.00 -12.02
C ALA A 184 -1.79 9.61 -12.59
N ILE A 185 -2.82 10.41 -12.32
CA ILE A 185 -4.19 10.16 -12.79
C ILE A 185 -4.31 10.30 -14.31
N ASP A 186 -3.58 11.22 -14.93
CA ASP A 186 -3.61 11.43 -16.38
C ASP A 186 -2.83 10.36 -17.15
N ASN A 187 -1.84 9.73 -16.52
CA ASN A 187 -0.99 8.71 -17.11
C ASN A 187 -1.36 7.27 -16.69
N LEU A 188 -2.27 7.10 -15.73
CA LEU A 188 -2.72 5.78 -15.30
C LEU A 188 -3.62 5.15 -16.37
N VAL A 189 -3.14 4.05 -16.96
CA VAL A 189 -3.93 3.23 -17.88
C VAL A 189 -4.65 2.15 -17.06
N THR A 190 -5.94 2.36 -16.82
CA THR A 190 -6.77 1.41 -16.07
C THR A 190 -8.22 1.44 -16.54
N ASP A 191 -8.94 0.32 -16.33
CA ASP A 191 -10.37 0.24 -16.57
C ASP A 191 -11.13 0.46 -15.25
N TYR A 192 -11.65 1.68 -15.07
CA TYR A 192 -12.39 2.02 -13.86
C TYR A 192 -13.75 1.32 -13.75
N LYS A 193 -14.30 0.80 -14.85
CA LYS A 193 -15.51 -0.03 -14.80
C LYS A 193 -15.21 -1.38 -14.15
N GLU A 194 -14.05 -1.94 -14.44
CA GLU A 194 -13.58 -3.17 -13.79
C GLU A 194 -13.27 -2.94 -12.31
N ASN A 195 -12.60 -1.83 -11.96
CA ASN A 195 -12.41 -1.46 -10.55
C ASN A 195 -13.76 -1.35 -9.80
N ALA A 196 -14.75 -0.71 -10.41
CA ALA A 196 -16.08 -0.58 -9.81
C ALA A 196 -16.74 -1.96 -9.60
N LEU A 197 -16.60 -2.88 -10.57
CA LEU A 197 -17.12 -4.24 -10.48
C LEU A 197 -16.45 -5.05 -9.35
N GLU A 198 -15.12 -5.03 -9.25
CA GLU A 198 -14.41 -5.74 -8.18
C GLU A 198 -14.72 -5.16 -6.79
N LYS A 199 -14.87 -3.84 -6.70
CA LYS A 199 -15.34 -3.18 -5.47
C LYS A 199 -16.79 -3.60 -5.13
N ALA A 200 -17.66 -3.68 -6.13
CA ALA A 200 -19.04 -4.13 -5.97
C ALA A 200 -19.12 -5.56 -5.44
N LYS A 201 -18.34 -6.50 -6.02
CA LYS A 201 -18.22 -7.89 -5.56
C LYS A 201 -17.75 -7.93 -4.10
N THR A 202 -16.72 -7.15 -3.75
CA THR A 202 -16.24 -7.04 -2.38
C THR A 202 -17.36 -6.64 -1.41
N TYR A 203 -18.17 -5.62 -1.75
CA TYR A 203 -19.30 -5.20 -0.94
C TYR A 203 -20.41 -6.25 -0.84
N GLN A 204 -20.69 -6.96 -1.93
CA GLN A 204 -21.65 -8.06 -1.93
C GLN A 204 -21.19 -9.21 -1.03
N ASP A 205 -19.94 -9.64 -1.18
CA ASP A 205 -19.40 -10.82 -0.49
C ASP A 205 -19.14 -10.57 0.99
N THR A 206 -18.56 -9.42 1.33
CA THR A 206 -18.09 -9.14 2.70
C THR A 206 -19.15 -8.43 3.55
N MET A 207 -20.04 -7.66 2.92
CA MET A 207 -21.04 -6.85 3.62
C MET A 207 -22.48 -7.24 3.29
N SER A 208 -22.70 -8.21 2.39
CA SER A 208 -24.03 -8.69 1.98
C SER A 208 -24.96 -7.54 1.55
N MET A 209 -24.38 -6.52 0.92
CA MET A 209 -25.13 -5.34 0.47
C MET A 209 -25.99 -5.69 -0.75
N SER A 210 -27.16 -5.04 -0.87
CA SER A 210 -28.00 -5.18 -2.06
C SER A 210 -27.40 -4.41 -3.25
N PRO A 211 -27.73 -4.80 -4.51
CA PRO A 211 -27.31 -4.10 -5.72
C PRO A 211 -27.49 -2.58 -5.67
N GLU A 212 -28.64 -2.09 -5.19
CA GLU A 212 -28.93 -0.66 -5.06
C GLU A 212 -28.07 0.01 -3.97
N ALA A 213 -27.87 -0.64 -2.82
CA ALA A 213 -27.01 -0.12 -1.77
C ALA A 213 -25.54 -0.04 -2.22
N ILE A 214 -25.10 -1.01 -3.02
CA ILE A 214 -23.77 -1.00 -3.66
C ILE A 214 -23.67 0.19 -4.61
N ARG A 215 -24.66 0.40 -5.48
CA ARG A 215 -24.69 1.55 -6.41
C ARG A 215 -24.57 2.89 -5.68
N ASP A 216 -25.33 3.06 -4.61
CA ASP A 216 -25.30 4.26 -3.76
C ASP A 216 -23.93 4.44 -3.09
N GLN A 217 -23.31 3.35 -2.64
CA GLN A 217 -22.00 3.38 -1.99
C GLN A 217 -20.87 3.68 -2.97
N LEU A 218 -20.91 3.10 -4.17
CA LEU A 218 -19.91 3.33 -5.22
C LEU A 218 -19.90 4.80 -5.67
N THR A 219 -21.09 5.40 -5.81
CA THR A 219 -21.25 6.80 -6.25
C THR A 219 -21.14 7.83 -5.12
N SER A 220 -21.17 7.38 -3.86
CA SER A 220 -21.21 8.27 -2.71
C SER A 220 -20.01 9.22 -2.68
N PRO A 221 -20.22 10.54 -2.48
CA PRO A 221 -19.14 11.51 -2.32
C PRO A 221 -18.33 11.31 -1.02
N TYR A 222 -18.82 10.44 -0.12
CA TYR A 222 -18.13 10.02 1.09
C TYR A 222 -17.71 8.54 1.04
N GLY A 223 -18.03 7.84 -0.04
CA GLY A 223 -17.70 6.44 -0.29
C GLY A 223 -16.62 6.37 -1.37
N GLU A 224 -16.89 5.59 -2.42
CA GLU A 224 -15.87 5.23 -3.42
C GLU A 224 -15.72 6.26 -4.55
N LYS A 225 -16.68 7.18 -4.75
CA LYS A 225 -16.62 8.26 -5.75
C LYS A 225 -16.44 7.79 -7.20
N PHE A 226 -16.92 6.60 -7.54
CA PHE A 226 -17.09 6.20 -8.93
C PHE A 226 -18.12 7.10 -9.63
N THR A 227 -17.99 7.23 -10.94
CA THR A 227 -19.04 7.84 -11.76
C THR A 227 -20.29 6.98 -11.74
N GLN A 228 -21.44 7.59 -12.06
CA GLN A 228 -22.70 6.84 -12.16
C GLN A 228 -22.59 5.72 -13.20
N GLU A 229 -21.93 5.97 -14.34
CA GLU A 229 -21.78 4.98 -15.40
C GLU A 229 -20.96 3.75 -14.95
N GLU A 230 -19.88 3.97 -14.20
CA GLU A 230 -19.05 2.89 -13.66
C GLU A 230 -19.80 2.08 -12.60
N ALA A 231 -20.53 2.75 -11.70
CA ALA A 231 -21.35 2.08 -10.70
C ALA A 231 -22.52 1.29 -11.33
N ASP A 232 -23.12 1.85 -12.38
CA ASP A 232 -24.18 1.18 -13.12
C ASP A 232 -23.66 -0.08 -13.81
N TYR A 233 -22.52 0.04 -14.50
CA TYR A 233 -21.83 -1.11 -15.08
C TYR A 233 -21.52 -2.17 -14.04
N ALA A 234 -20.95 -1.79 -12.89
CA ALA A 234 -20.58 -2.72 -11.85
C ALA A 234 -21.77 -3.55 -11.37
N VAL A 235 -22.90 -2.88 -11.05
CA VAL A 235 -24.08 -3.56 -10.53
C VAL A 235 -24.78 -4.42 -11.60
N ASP A 236 -24.81 -3.96 -12.85
CA ASP A 236 -25.43 -4.69 -13.95
C ASP A 236 -24.64 -5.98 -14.31
N ASN A 237 -23.36 -6.04 -13.92
CA ASN A 237 -22.46 -7.18 -14.12
C ASN A 237 -22.14 -7.96 -12.83
N LEU A 238 -22.82 -7.69 -11.71
CA LEU A 238 -22.73 -8.55 -10.54
C LEU A 238 -23.33 -9.92 -10.86
N ASP A 239 -22.66 -10.99 -10.42
CA ASP A 239 -23.17 -12.35 -10.55
C ASP A 239 -24.54 -12.45 -9.86
N LYS A 240 -25.50 -13.06 -10.56
CA LYS A 240 -26.89 -13.21 -10.10
C LYS A 240 -27.09 -14.45 -9.24
#